data_AF-A0A2V6I1V2-F1
#
_entry.id   AF-A0A2V6I1V2-F1
#
_cell.length_a   1.000
_cell.length_b   1.000
_cell.length_c   1.000
_cell.angle_alpha   90.00
_cell.angle_beta   90.00
_cell.angle_gamma   90.00
#
_symmetry.space_group_name_H-M   'P 1'
#
loop_
_entity.id
_entity.type
_entity.pdbx_description
1 polymer ?
#
loop_
_entity_poly.entity_id
_entity_poly.type
_entity_poly.pdbx_seq_one_letter_code
_entity_poly.pdbx_strand_id
1 'polypeptide(L)'
;MLYSNHSCDPNLGLRGEITFVAMCEIRAGEELTHDWAMTDDDDYSVECNCGANSCRKVLTGKDWQKPELQRKYAGYFSAYLARKISKQS
;
A
#
# COMPACT_ATOMS: atom_id res chain seq x y z
N MET A 1 -8.46 9.14 2.72
CA MET A 1 -8.69 9.25 1.25
C MET A 1 -10.15 8.93 0.99
N LEU A 2 -10.90 9.77 0.24
CA LEU A 2 -12.36 9.63 0.22
C LEU A 2 -12.86 8.48 -0.69
N TYR A 3 -12.09 8.07 -1.71
CA TYR A 3 -12.53 7.06 -2.70
C TYR A 3 -11.39 6.18 -3.26
N SER A 4 -10.41 5.79 -2.45
CA SER A 4 -9.40 4.80 -2.87
C SER A 4 -9.40 3.62 -1.92
N ASN A 5 -9.81 2.46 -2.45
CA ASN A 5 -9.90 1.23 -1.70
C ASN A 5 -8.55 0.52 -1.59
N HIS A 6 -8.50 -0.37 -0.61
CA HIS A 6 -7.39 -1.26 -0.40
C HIS A 6 -7.39 -2.43 -1.38
N SER A 7 -6.21 -2.79 -1.90
CA SER A 7 -5.93 -4.15 -2.38
C SER A 7 -4.59 -4.64 -1.86
N CYS A 8 -4.53 -5.92 -1.47
CA CYS A 8 -3.25 -6.60 -1.17
C CYS A 8 -2.43 -6.88 -2.44
N ASP A 9 -3.06 -6.77 -3.61
CA ASP A 9 -2.42 -6.78 -4.92
C ASP A 9 -2.86 -5.53 -5.70
N PRO A 10 -2.29 -4.35 -5.38
CA PRO A 10 -2.73 -3.08 -5.91
C PRO A 10 -2.18 -2.80 -7.31
N ASN A 11 -2.79 -1.84 -8.01
CA ASN A 11 -2.27 -1.28 -9.27
C ASN A 11 -1.67 0.13 -9.11
N LEU A 12 -1.82 0.75 -7.95
CA LEU A 12 -1.21 2.04 -7.61
C LEU A 12 -0.20 1.93 -6.48
N GLY A 13 0.85 2.74 -6.59
CA GLY A 13 1.83 3.05 -5.55
C GLY A 13 1.97 4.55 -5.35
N LEU A 14 2.87 4.98 -4.45
CA LEU A 14 3.13 6.40 -4.19
C LEU A 14 4.52 6.83 -4.69
N ARG A 15 4.61 8.08 -5.14
CA ARG A 15 5.88 8.81 -5.30
C ARG A 15 5.76 10.16 -4.62
N GLY A 16 6.72 10.49 -3.76
CA GLY A 16 6.64 11.69 -2.93
C GLY A 16 5.61 11.54 -1.80
N GLU A 17 4.94 12.61 -1.43
CA GLU A 17 4.08 12.61 -0.24
C GLU A 17 2.63 12.15 -0.55
N ILE A 18 2.05 12.58 -1.68
CA ILE A 18 0.62 12.36 -1.99
C ILE A 18 0.31 11.92 -3.43
N THR A 19 1.33 11.76 -4.28
CA THR A 19 1.12 11.45 -5.70
C THR A 19 1.04 9.95 -5.92
N PHE A 20 -0.13 9.49 -6.38
CA PHE A 20 -0.32 8.12 -6.84
C PHE A 20 0.23 7.93 -8.24
N VAL A 21 0.88 6.79 -8.46
CA VAL A 21 1.43 6.37 -9.75
C VAL A 21 1.04 4.94 -10.06
N ALA A 22 0.83 4.64 -11.33
CA ALA A 22 0.60 3.28 -11.78
C ALA A 22 1.85 2.41 -11.57
N MET A 23 1.65 1.20 -11.05
CA MET A 23 2.70 0.18 -10.88
C MET A 23 2.73 -0.83 -12.04
N CYS A 24 1.65 -0.88 -12.80
CA CYS A 24 1.44 -1.76 -13.96
C CYS A 24 0.56 -1.05 -15.01
N GLU A 25 0.34 -1.68 -16.15
CA GLU A 25 -0.68 -1.22 -17.10
C GLU A 25 -2.07 -1.37 -16.48
N ILE A 26 -2.90 -0.34 -16.61
CA ILE A 26 -4.26 -0.29 -16.04
C ILE A 26 -5.23 -0.13 -17.20
N ARG A 27 -6.22 -1.03 -17.31
CA ARG A 27 -7.22 -0.98 -18.37
C ARG A 27 -8.37 -0.06 -17.98
N ALA A 28 -9.06 0.48 -18.99
CA ALA A 28 -10.25 1.28 -18.76
C ALA A 28 -11.32 0.48 -17.99
N GLY A 29 -11.83 1.07 -16.91
CA GLY A 29 -12.84 0.45 -16.04
C GLY A 29 -12.28 -0.40 -14.90
N GLU A 30 -10.96 -0.64 -14.84
CA GLU A 30 -10.35 -1.27 -13.66
C GLU A 30 -10.39 -0.32 -12.45
N GLU A 31 -10.69 -0.87 -11.27
CA GLU A 31 -10.66 -0.10 -10.03
C GLU A 31 -9.22 0.28 -9.67
N LEU A 32 -9.02 1.54 -9.30
CA LEU A 32 -7.75 2.04 -8.80
C LEU A 32 -7.61 1.75 -7.31
N THR A 33 -6.65 0.90 -6.97
CA THR A 33 -6.42 0.45 -5.58
C THR A 33 -4.97 0.63 -5.20
N HIS A 34 -4.73 0.87 -3.92
CA HIS A 34 -3.39 0.89 -3.35
C HIS A 34 -3.36 0.02 -2.09
N ASP A 35 -2.17 -0.46 -1.75
CA ASP A 35 -1.96 -1.11 -0.47
C ASP A 35 -1.74 -0.05 0.60
N TRP A 36 -2.55 -0.07 1.66
CA TRP A 36 -2.46 0.89 2.77
C TRP A 36 -1.12 0.81 3.51
N ALA A 37 -0.37 -0.30 3.37
CA ALA A 37 1.01 -0.37 3.84
C ALA A 37 1.94 0.69 3.19
N MET A 38 1.57 1.27 2.03
CA MET A 38 2.35 2.33 1.38
C MET A 38 2.02 3.74 1.88
N THR A 39 0.98 3.91 2.69
CA THR A 39 0.48 5.24 3.13
C THR A 39 0.35 5.38 4.63
N ASP A 40 -0.03 4.31 5.33
CA ASP A 40 -0.56 4.42 6.69
C ASP A 40 0.50 4.07 7.74
N ASP A 41 0.48 4.82 8.85
CA ASP A 41 1.23 4.51 10.07
C ASP A 41 0.40 4.83 11.31
N ASP A 42 -0.72 4.13 11.45
CA ASP A 42 -1.71 4.39 12.50
C ASP A 42 -1.98 3.10 13.30
N ASP A 43 -2.73 3.22 14.40
CA ASP A 43 -3.05 2.13 15.32
C ASP A 43 -4.46 1.60 15.05
N TYR A 44 -4.60 0.85 13.96
CA TYR A 44 -5.84 0.15 13.62
C TYR A 44 -5.60 -1.30 13.20
N SER A 45 -6.68 -2.08 13.25
CA SER A 45 -6.78 -3.42 12.67
C SER A 45 -8.16 -3.59 12.05
N VAL A 46 -8.23 -4.02 10.79
CA VAL A 46 -9.48 -4.20 10.06
C VAL A 46 -9.46 -5.45 9.18
N GLU A 47 -10.63 -6.06 8.97
CA GLU A 47 -10.78 -7.19 8.06
C GLU A 47 -10.66 -6.74 6.59
N CYS A 48 -9.92 -7.50 5.79
CA CYS A 48 -9.65 -7.23 4.39
C CYS A 48 -10.52 -8.11 3.47
N ASN A 49 -11.32 -7.47 2.63
CA ASN A 49 -12.19 -8.12 1.67
C ASN A 49 -11.80 -7.82 0.20
N CYS A 50 -10.53 -7.50 -0.06
CA CYS A 50 -10.10 -7.05 -1.40
C CYS A 50 -10.12 -8.12 -2.50
N GLY A 51 -10.35 -9.40 -2.17
CA GLY A 51 -10.47 -10.48 -3.17
C GLY A 51 -9.16 -10.96 -3.81
N ALA A 52 -8.01 -10.32 -3.54
CA ALA A 52 -6.71 -10.77 -4.06
C ALA A 52 -6.35 -12.19 -3.56
N ASN A 53 -5.69 -12.99 -4.41
CA ASN A 53 -5.19 -14.32 -4.02
C ASN A 53 -4.22 -14.27 -2.84
N SER A 54 -3.45 -13.18 -2.75
CA SER A 54 -2.50 -12.88 -1.68
C SER A 54 -3.10 -12.01 -0.55
N CYS A 55 -4.44 -11.99 -0.42
CA CYS A 55 -5.12 -11.19 0.60
C CYS A 55 -4.64 -11.56 2.00
N ARG A 56 -4.18 -10.56 2.76
CA ARG A 56 -3.70 -10.71 4.15
C ARG A 56 -4.80 -11.03 5.17
N LYS A 57 -6.08 -10.93 4.77
CA LYS A 57 -7.29 -11.10 5.60
C LYS A 57 -7.46 -10.06 6.72
N VAL A 58 -6.38 -9.59 7.33
CA VAL A 58 -6.37 -8.51 8.31
C VAL A 58 -5.31 -7.49 7.92
N LEU A 59 -5.70 -6.23 7.82
CA LEU A 59 -4.81 -5.10 7.61
C LEU A 59 -4.53 -4.43 8.92
N THR A 60 -3.29 -4.01 9.12
CA THR A 60 -2.91 -3.16 10.24
C THR A 60 -2.32 -1.86 9.73
N GLY A 61 -2.50 -0.77 10.48
CA GLY A 61 -1.84 0.50 10.19
C GLY A 61 -0.32 0.46 10.34
N LYS A 62 0.25 -0.67 10.81
CA LYS A 62 1.69 -0.92 10.91
C LYS A 62 2.22 -1.92 9.88
N ASP A 63 1.42 -2.29 8.88
CA ASP A 63 1.82 -3.27 7.87
C ASP A 63 3.08 -2.87 7.10
N TRP A 64 3.39 -1.58 7.01
CA TRP A 64 4.63 -1.06 6.39
C TRP A 64 5.93 -1.60 7.03
N GLN A 65 5.86 -2.11 8.27
CA GLN A 65 6.99 -2.71 8.97
C GLN A 65 7.31 -4.14 8.50
N LYS A 66 6.38 -4.80 7.77
CA LYS A 66 6.54 -6.16 7.29
C LYS A 66 7.64 -6.23 6.22
N PRO A 67 8.74 -6.97 6.43
CA PRO A 67 9.87 -7.00 5.48
C PRO A 67 9.47 -7.47 4.07
N GLU A 68 8.50 -8.36 3.96
CA GLU A 68 7.95 -8.82 2.68
C GLU A 68 7.24 -7.71 1.91
N LEU A 69 6.53 -6.80 2.59
CA LEU A 69 5.87 -5.66 1.97
C LEU A 69 6.86 -4.55 1.61
N GLN A 70 7.88 -4.35 2.45
CA GLN A 70 8.99 -3.43 2.13
C GLN A 70 9.70 -3.86 0.84
N ARG A 71 9.96 -5.17 0.67
CA ARG A 71 10.52 -5.70 -0.58
C ARG A 71 9.55 -5.59 -1.76
N LYS A 72 8.27 -5.94 -1.55
CA LYS A 72 7.23 -5.91 -2.60
C LYS A 72 7.02 -4.51 -3.16
N TYR A 73 7.01 -3.49 -2.31
CA TYR A 73 6.68 -2.11 -2.67
C TYR A 73 7.88 -1.16 -2.66
N ALA A 74 9.11 -1.69 -2.81
CA ALA A 74 10.31 -0.88 -2.85
C ALA A 74 10.19 0.22 -3.93
N GLY A 75 10.33 1.48 -3.52
CA GLY A 75 10.16 2.65 -4.39
C GLY A 75 8.74 3.18 -4.56
N TYR A 76 7.73 2.57 -3.91
CA TYR A 76 6.32 2.95 -3.99
C TYR A 76 5.69 3.37 -2.65
N PHE A 77 6.49 3.48 -1.59
CA PHE A 77 6.03 4.05 -0.32
C PHE A 77 5.92 5.57 -0.39
N SER A 78 5.01 6.15 0.40
CA SER A 78 5.04 7.59 0.69
C SER A 78 6.43 8.01 1.17
N ALA A 79 6.87 9.22 0.85
CA ALA A 79 8.17 9.71 1.27
C ALA A 79 8.31 9.71 2.80
N TYR A 80 7.22 9.94 3.53
CA TYR A 80 7.13 9.72 4.97
C TYR A 80 7.51 8.29 5.40
N LEU A 81 6.89 7.26 4.84
CA LEU A 81 7.18 5.87 5.20
C LEU A 81 8.55 5.41 4.70
N ALA A 82 8.96 5.84 3.52
CA ALA A 82 10.29 5.55 2.98
C ALA A 82 11.40 6.04 3.94
N ARG A 83 11.26 7.24 4.52
CA ARG A 83 12.17 7.77 5.56
C ARG A 83 12.16 6.97 6.86
N LYS A 84 11.04 6.32 7.19
CA LYS A 84 10.95 5.45 8.38
C LYS A 84 11.62 4.11 8.14
N ILE A 85 11.35 3.49 7.00
CA ILE A 85 11.96 2.22 6.58
C ILE A 85 13.48 2.35 6.52
N SER A 86 14.01 3.43 5.94
CA SER A 86 15.46 3.64 5.86
C SER A 86 16.16 3.78 7.21
N LYS A 87 15.43 4.10 8.29
CA LYS A 87 15.96 4.19 9.66
C LYS A 87 15.87 2.87 10.43
N GLN A 88 15.17 1.87 9.91
CA GLN A 88 15.12 0.52 10.47
C GLN A 88 16.29 -0.35 10.01
N SER A 89 17.03 0.11 9.00
CA SER A 89 18.18 -0.57 8.37
C SER A 89 19.49 -0.27 9.10
#